data_AF-A0A2D8ZXI4-F1
#
_entry.id   AF-A0A2D8ZXI4-F1
#
_cell.length_a   1.000
_cell.length_b   1.000
_cell.length_c   1.000
_cell.angle_alpha   90.00
_cell.angle_beta   90.00
_cell.angle_gamma   90.00
#
_symmetry.space_group_name_H-M   'P 1'
#
loop_
_entity.id
_entity.type
_entity.pdbx_description
1 polymer ?
#
loop_
_entity_poly.entity_id
_entity_poly.type
_entity_poly.pdbx_seq_one_letter_code
_entity_poly.pdbx_strand_id
1 'polypeptide(L)'
;MQAAEVVSPGLRKLLVAVMVIFSLLVVDSVYLATVTFLQWLNDVTLENAVYQTAFLAHLALGIVIIVPSIVYAILHLRRAIDRPNRIAVRLGLALFVTLVVLLITGIALTRGMPIVEIRDPLGRESLYWLHVIAPLVVAWLFILHRLAGSRIRWGTGIGIGVASVGLSVAGVWVSETQRVERTLAPEPYFFPSLARPADGRFIDAADLMRDEYCAGCHQDIHAQWQYSAHRFASFNNPAYLFSVRNTRQMAMARDGDVRAARFCAGCHDPVPLFSGAFDDPDFDDVKHPTADAGITCVACHAIEQLNSPRGNADYLISAPEHYPFAFSDDPRLVWLNGILIKGKPSFHKKTFLKPLHKSAEFCGTCHKVHLPKELNHYRWLRGQNHYDSYLLSGVSGHGVASFYYPDQAVDSCNECHMPLTPSADFGAKPDALTGTMAIHGHHFPAANTAIPHLLDMPPGVNEKHRSILKNSLRVDVFAVREGVSIEAPVDDAIRPSVPMLKPGSTYLIDIVIRTLTLGHLFSEGTADSNQIWLDVVATTDGKTIGRSGALRNSDGGLDPWSHFVNAYVLDRRGTRIDRRNAEDIFTKLYDHQIP
;
A
#
# COMPACT_ATOMS: atom_id res chain seq x y z
N MET A 1 42.76 31.61 52.21
CA MET A 1 41.81 31.77 51.08
C MET A 1 41.01 30.49 50.94
N GLN A 2 39.72 30.48 51.30
CA GLN A 2 38.85 29.32 51.04
C GLN A 2 38.77 29.14 49.52
N ALA A 3 39.15 27.95 49.03
CA ALA A 3 39.07 27.65 47.61
C ALA A 3 37.60 27.78 47.18
N ALA A 4 37.30 28.75 46.31
CA ALA A 4 35.95 28.99 45.82
C ALA A 4 35.28 27.69 45.35
N GLU A 5 34.03 27.45 45.71
CA GLU A 5 33.31 26.23 45.31
C GLU A 5 33.25 26.14 43.77
N VAL A 6 33.60 25.00 43.18
CA VAL A 6 33.64 24.83 41.70
C VAL A 6 32.24 25.06 41.09
N VAL A 7 31.20 24.66 41.82
CA VAL A 7 29.79 24.86 41.44
C VAL A 7 29.23 26.04 42.23
N SER A 8 29.24 27.24 41.64
CA SER A 8 28.64 28.42 42.28
C SER A 8 27.11 28.31 42.38
N PRO A 9 26.43 29.17 43.16
CA PRO A 9 24.97 29.13 43.31
C PRO A 9 24.21 29.17 41.97
N GLY A 10 24.67 29.99 41.01
CA GLY A 10 24.09 30.02 39.65
C GLY A 10 24.29 28.72 38.87
N LEU A 11 25.49 28.14 38.91
CA LEU A 11 25.78 26.83 38.29
C LEU A 11 25.01 25.69 38.98
N ARG A 12 24.71 25.83 40.29
CA ARG A 12 23.90 24.85 41.03
C ARG A 12 22.45 24.85 40.53
N LYS A 13 21.86 26.02 40.28
CA LYS A 13 20.51 26.13 39.69
C LYS A 13 20.48 25.49 38.29
N LEU A 14 21.47 25.81 37.45
CA LEU A 14 21.59 25.23 36.11
C LEU A 14 21.78 23.71 36.15
N LEU A 15 22.63 23.19 37.05
CA LEU A 15 22.80 21.76 37.26
C LEU A 15 21.49 21.09 37.65
N VAL A 16 20.72 21.69 38.57
CA VAL A 16 19.41 21.12 38.96
C VAL A 16 18.46 21.08 37.77
N ALA A 17 18.40 22.13 36.96
CA ALA A 17 17.57 22.14 35.75
C ALA A 17 18.00 21.03 34.76
N VAL A 18 19.31 20.90 34.48
CA VAL A 18 19.85 19.83 33.63
C VAL A 18 19.52 18.45 34.19
N MET A 19 19.68 18.23 35.49
CA MET A 19 19.38 16.96 36.14
C MET A 19 17.89 16.61 36.08
N VAL A 20 16.99 17.59 36.25
CA VAL A 20 15.53 17.37 36.14
C VAL A 20 15.17 16.95 34.71
N ILE A 21 15.63 17.69 33.69
CA ILE A 21 15.35 17.36 32.29
C ILE A 21 15.96 15.99 31.93
N PHE A 22 17.19 15.72 32.38
CA PHE A 22 17.83 14.43 32.18
C PHE A 22 17.06 13.28 32.86
N SER A 23 16.55 13.49 34.07
CA SER A 23 15.72 12.49 34.76
C SER A 23 14.41 12.21 34.02
N LEU A 24 13.74 13.23 33.49
CA LEU A 24 12.55 13.05 32.64
C LEU A 24 12.91 12.25 31.38
N LEU A 25 14.00 12.60 30.70
CA LEU A 25 14.51 11.86 29.54
C LEU A 25 14.82 10.40 29.87
N VAL A 26 15.39 10.11 31.05
CA VAL A 26 15.68 8.74 31.47
C VAL A 26 14.38 7.95 31.67
N VAL A 27 13.39 8.51 32.38
CA VAL A 27 12.09 7.84 32.59
C VAL A 27 11.40 7.55 31.25
N ASP A 28 11.37 8.54 30.38
CA ASP A 28 10.82 8.43 29.03
C ASP A 28 11.58 7.38 28.19
N SER A 29 12.92 7.42 28.19
CA SER A 29 13.75 6.43 27.48
C SER A 29 13.52 5.01 27.97
N VAL A 30 13.35 4.82 29.29
CA VAL A 30 13.05 3.52 29.88
C VAL A 30 11.69 3.01 29.38
N TYR A 31 10.67 3.87 29.32
CA TYR A 31 9.37 3.50 28.74
C TYR A 31 9.51 3.12 27.26
N LEU A 32 10.11 3.97 26.43
CA LEU A 32 10.30 3.70 24.99
C LEU A 32 11.10 2.41 24.75
N ALA A 33 12.17 2.19 25.51
CA ALA A 33 12.99 0.98 25.43
C ALA A 33 12.22 -0.26 25.89
N THR A 34 11.42 -0.14 26.96
CA THR A 34 10.60 -1.26 27.46
C THR A 34 9.56 -1.69 26.43
N VAL A 35 8.82 -0.73 25.85
CA VAL A 35 7.84 -1.04 24.79
C VAL A 35 8.55 -1.67 23.60
N THR A 36 9.66 -1.09 23.14
CA THR A 36 10.43 -1.63 22.01
C THR A 36 10.95 -3.05 22.29
N PHE A 37 11.44 -3.31 23.51
CA PHE A 37 11.95 -4.61 23.93
C PHE A 37 10.83 -5.66 24.02
N LEU A 38 9.69 -5.31 24.61
CA LEU A 38 8.54 -6.22 24.71
C LEU A 38 7.97 -6.55 23.34
N GLN A 39 7.94 -5.59 22.40
CA GLN A 39 7.56 -5.86 21.02
C GLN A 39 8.54 -6.80 20.33
N TRP A 40 9.85 -6.59 20.51
CA TRP A 40 10.87 -7.47 19.93
C TRP A 40 10.78 -8.89 20.50
N LEU A 41 10.53 -9.03 21.80
CA LEU A 41 10.44 -10.34 22.47
C LEU A 41 9.20 -11.14 22.04
N ASN A 42 8.07 -10.47 21.82
CA ASN A 42 6.77 -11.12 21.61
C ASN A 42 6.27 -11.05 20.15
N ASP A 43 7.01 -10.37 19.27
CA ASP A 43 6.62 -10.08 17.88
C ASP A 43 5.23 -9.43 17.73
N VAL A 44 4.87 -8.56 18.69
CA VAL A 44 3.60 -7.81 18.69
C VAL A 44 3.81 -6.32 18.46
N THR A 45 2.72 -5.59 18.19
CA THR A 45 2.73 -4.12 18.12
C THR A 45 2.15 -3.55 19.40
N LEU A 46 3.00 -2.88 20.19
CA LEU A 46 2.62 -2.16 21.41
C LEU A 46 2.84 -0.64 21.25
N GLU A 47 3.52 -0.21 20.18
CA GLU A 47 3.58 1.19 19.77
C GLU A 47 2.16 1.66 19.45
N ASN A 48 1.73 2.75 20.09
CA ASN A 48 0.41 3.37 19.92
C ASN A 48 0.54 4.90 20.07
N ALA A 49 -0.58 5.62 20.12
CA ALA A 49 -0.58 7.08 20.30
C ALA A 49 0.22 7.56 21.54
N VAL A 50 0.19 6.81 22.65
CA VAL A 50 0.96 7.12 23.87
C VAL A 50 2.45 7.00 23.60
N TYR A 51 2.88 5.93 22.92
CA TYR A 51 4.27 5.75 22.52
C TYR A 51 4.75 6.90 21.63
N GLN A 52 3.95 7.31 20.65
CA GLN A 52 4.34 8.41 19.75
C GLN A 52 4.40 9.76 20.48
N THR A 53 3.54 9.97 21.48
CA THR A 53 3.58 11.16 22.34
C THR A 53 4.80 11.16 23.26
N ALA A 54 5.16 10.02 23.84
CA ALA A 54 6.40 9.85 24.59
C ALA A 54 7.63 10.10 23.70
N PHE A 55 7.64 9.56 22.47
CA PHE A 55 8.72 9.82 21.52
C PHE A 55 8.83 11.30 21.13
N LEU A 56 7.71 12.00 20.97
CA LEU A 56 7.70 13.45 20.80
C LEU A 56 8.27 14.18 22.03
N ALA A 57 7.89 13.76 23.23
CA ALA A 57 8.43 14.31 24.47
C ALA A 57 9.93 14.07 24.58
N HIS A 58 10.42 12.89 24.21
CA HIS A 58 11.84 12.55 24.11
C HIS A 58 12.59 13.55 23.24
N LEU A 59 12.07 13.79 22.03
CA LEU A 59 12.66 14.70 21.06
C LEU A 59 12.67 16.14 21.60
N ALA A 60 11.54 16.59 22.15
CA ALA A 60 11.41 17.95 22.68
C ALA A 60 12.35 18.19 23.87
N LEU A 61 12.35 17.29 24.86
CA LEU A 61 13.23 17.34 26.02
C LEU A 61 14.70 17.22 25.62
N GLY A 62 14.99 16.36 24.63
CA GLY A 62 16.33 16.19 24.05
C GLY A 62 16.84 17.46 23.41
N ILE A 63 16.00 18.21 22.70
CA ILE A 63 16.39 19.52 22.13
C ILE A 63 16.60 20.55 23.24
N VAL A 64 15.67 20.62 24.19
CA VAL A 64 15.70 21.59 25.30
C VAL A 64 16.93 21.39 26.19
N ILE A 65 17.40 20.15 26.39
CA ILE A 65 18.53 19.87 27.27
C ILE A 65 19.90 20.24 26.67
N ILE A 66 20.02 20.39 25.33
CA ILE A 66 21.30 20.62 24.64
C ILE A 66 21.99 21.87 25.16
N VAL A 67 21.34 23.03 25.06
CA VAL A 67 21.95 24.33 25.40
C VAL A 67 22.29 24.41 26.90
N PRO A 68 21.37 24.11 27.84
CA PRO A 68 21.69 24.11 29.27
C PRO A 68 22.85 23.17 29.62
N SER A 69 22.92 21.98 29.01
CA SER A 69 23.97 20.99 29.28
C SER A 69 25.33 21.45 28.80
N ILE A 70 25.41 21.96 27.57
CA ILE A 70 26.67 22.47 26.99
C ILE A 70 27.15 23.70 27.77
N VAL A 71 26.26 24.65 28.05
CA VAL A 71 26.60 25.85 28.84
C VAL A 71 27.07 25.46 30.23
N TYR A 72 26.37 24.54 30.91
CA TYR A 72 26.79 24.03 32.21
C TYR A 72 28.18 23.40 32.13
N ALA A 73 28.39 22.50 31.17
CA ALA A 73 29.63 21.75 31.05
C ALA A 73 30.83 22.66 30.75
N ILE A 74 30.68 23.65 29.85
CA ILE A 74 31.75 24.62 29.53
C ILE A 74 32.07 25.50 30.74
N LEU A 75 31.06 26.06 31.40
CA LEU A 75 31.26 26.94 32.56
C LEU A 75 31.84 26.16 33.75
N HIS A 76 31.43 24.91 33.94
CA HIS A 76 31.99 24.02 34.95
C HIS A 76 33.44 23.65 34.64
N LEU A 77 33.73 23.26 33.40
CA LEU A 77 35.07 22.90 32.95
C LEU A 77 36.08 24.04 33.13
N ARG A 78 35.71 25.27 32.73
CA ARG A 78 36.55 26.47 32.92
C ARG A 78 36.96 26.70 34.38
N ARG A 79 36.12 26.31 35.35
CA ARG A 79 36.40 26.45 36.78
C ARG A 79 37.10 25.24 37.41
N ALA A 80 37.04 24.10 36.72
CA ALA A 80 37.52 22.82 37.23
C ALA A 80 38.88 22.42 36.65
N ILE A 81 39.25 22.90 35.45
CA ILE A 81 40.41 22.39 34.68
C ILE A 81 41.76 22.56 35.39
N ASP A 82 41.92 23.65 36.14
CA ASP A 82 43.16 23.97 36.88
C ASP A 82 43.19 23.35 38.29
N ARG A 83 42.22 22.49 38.64
CA ARG A 83 42.17 21.88 39.97
C ARG A 83 43.25 20.79 40.14
N PRO A 84 43.80 20.65 41.36
CA PRO A 84 44.87 19.70 41.64
C PRO A 84 44.43 18.23 41.52
N ASN A 85 43.13 17.94 41.68
CA ASN A 85 42.59 16.58 41.52
C ASN A 85 42.47 16.21 40.02
N ARG A 86 43.57 15.74 39.45
CA ARG A 86 43.67 15.38 38.02
C ARG A 86 42.74 14.23 37.62
N ILE A 87 42.42 13.31 38.53
CA ILE A 87 41.48 12.20 38.26
C ILE A 87 40.07 12.76 38.02
N ALA A 88 39.59 13.64 38.91
CA ALA A 88 38.28 14.28 38.75
C ALA A 88 38.20 15.09 37.45
N VAL A 89 39.28 15.81 37.08
CA VAL A 89 39.34 16.58 35.83
C VAL A 89 39.29 15.68 34.60
N ARG A 90 40.06 14.57 34.56
CA ARG A 90 40.05 13.61 33.44
C ARG A 90 38.68 12.93 33.28
N LEU A 91 38.07 12.49 34.38
CA LEU A 91 36.72 11.93 34.37
C LEU A 91 35.67 12.95 33.91
N GLY A 92 35.83 14.22 34.30
CA GLY A 92 34.96 15.32 33.85
C GLY A 92 35.10 15.61 32.35
N LEU A 93 36.32 15.56 31.81
CA LEU A 93 36.56 15.68 30.36
C LEU A 93 35.98 14.50 29.58
N ALA A 94 36.18 13.27 30.06
CA ALA A 94 35.57 12.09 29.45
C ALA A 94 34.04 12.19 29.45
N LEU A 95 33.44 12.56 30.59
CA LEU A 95 32.01 12.81 30.71
C LEU A 95 31.52 13.88 29.73
N PHE A 96 32.27 14.98 29.58
CA PHE A 96 31.93 16.04 28.63
C PHE A 96 31.95 15.54 27.18
N VAL A 97 32.98 14.79 26.78
CA VAL A 97 33.06 14.22 25.42
C VAL A 97 31.91 13.24 25.17
N THR A 98 31.63 12.32 26.10
CA THR A 98 30.52 11.37 25.97
C THR A 98 29.16 12.10 25.91
N LEU A 99 29.00 13.17 26.70
CA LEU A 99 27.80 14.01 26.65
C LEU A 99 27.65 14.69 25.27
N VAL A 100 28.72 15.24 24.71
CA VAL A 100 28.68 15.82 23.36
C VAL A 100 28.33 14.75 22.32
N VAL A 101 28.89 13.55 22.41
CA VAL A 101 28.53 12.42 21.55
C VAL A 101 27.04 12.09 21.68
N LEU A 102 26.50 12.00 22.89
CA LEU A 102 25.07 11.74 23.15
C LEU A 102 24.17 12.78 22.46
N LEU A 103 24.51 14.06 22.60
CA LEU A 103 23.72 15.15 22.02
C LEU A 103 23.82 15.17 20.48
N ILE A 104 25.01 14.94 19.92
CA ILE A 104 25.22 14.88 18.47
C ILE A 104 24.49 13.68 17.86
N THR A 105 24.57 12.50 18.47
CA THR A 105 23.86 11.32 17.98
C THR A 105 22.35 11.50 18.05
N GLY A 106 21.84 12.18 19.09
CA GLY A 106 20.43 12.54 19.20
C GLY A 106 19.97 13.39 18.02
N ILE A 107 20.70 14.46 17.68
CA ILE A 107 20.41 15.28 16.50
C ILE A 107 20.56 14.47 15.20
N ALA A 108 21.61 13.68 15.06
CA ALA A 108 21.87 12.91 13.84
C ALA A 108 20.81 11.84 13.54
N LEU A 109 20.12 11.33 14.57
CA LEU A 109 19.04 10.36 14.43
C LEU A 109 17.69 10.99 14.06
N THR A 110 17.54 12.31 14.25
CA THR A 110 16.32 13.02 13.84
C THR A 110 16.30 13.25 12.34
N ARG A 111 15.33 12.64 11.65
CA ARG A 111 15.17 12.77 10.19
C ARG A 111 14.15 13.87 9.87
N GLY A 112 14.33 14.56 8.76
CA GLY A 112 13.48 15.69 8.36
C GLY A 112 14.09 17.08 8.61
N MET A 113 15.31 17.14 9.14
CA MET A 113 16.14 18.36 9.12
C MET A 113 17.04 18.36 7.86
N PRO A 114 16.95 19.37 6.97
CA PRO A 114 17.64 19.38 5.67
C PRO A 114 19.18 19.24 5.71
N ILE A 115 19.79 19.44 6.87
CA ILE A 115 21.24 19.54 7.04
C ILE A 115 21.85 18.18 7.50
N VAL A 116 21.05 17.28 8.07
CA VAL A 116 21.54 16.05 8.73
C VAL A 116 20.61 14.88 8.44
N GLU A 117 20.51 14.42 7.18
CA GLU A 117 19.69 13.26 6.84
C GLU A 117 20.55 12.06 6.43
N ILE A 118 20.80 11.15 7.38
CA ILE A 118 21.49 9.89 7.13
C ILE A 118 20.47 8.85 6.66
N ARG A 119 20.53 8.50 5.38
CA ARG A 119 19.65 7.50 4.74
C ARG A 119 20.24 6.09 4.74
N ASP A 120 21.56 5.97 4.89
CA ASP A 120 22.26 4.69 4.90
C ASP A 120 21.86 3.84 6.14
N PRO A 121 21.42 2.58 5.97
CA PRO A 121 21.00 1.73 7.08
C PRO A 121 22.08 1.48 8.12
N LEU A 122 23.31 1.19 7.69
CA LEU A 122 24.43 0.82 8.57
C LEU A 122 24.90 2.03 9.41
N GLY A 123 25.03 3.19 8.77
CA GLY A 123 25.37 4.44 9.44
C GLY A 123 24.35 4.81 10.52
N ARG A 124 23.06 4.64 10.22
CA ARG A 124 21.98 4.93 11.17
C ARG A 124 21.95 3.94 12.34
N GLU A 125 22.14 2.65 12.08
CA GLU A 125 22.19 1.63 13.13
C GLU A 125 23.35 1.89 14.10
N SER A 126 24.51 2.27 13.57
CA SER A 126 25.69 2.64 14.37
C SER A 126 25.40 3.82 15.29
N LEU A 127 24.77 4.88 14.76
CA LEU A 127 24.38 6.06 15.54
C LEU A 127 23.32 5.73 16.60
N TYR A 128 22.38 4.85 16.28
CA TYR A 128 21.36 4.40 17.22
C TYR A 128 21.99 3.70 18.43
N TRP A 129 22.87 2.73 18.21
CA TRP A 129 23.56 2.05 19.30
C TRP A 129 24.46 3.00 20.11
N LEU A 130 25.13 3.94 19.44
CA LEU A 130 25.91 4.96 20.12
C LEU A 130 25.02 5.85 21.01
N HIS A 131 23.83 6.22 20.55
CA HIS A 131 22.86 7.00 21.30
C HIS A 131 22.27 6.23 22.49
N VAL A 132 22.04 4.92 22.35
CA VAL A 132 21.52 4.06 23.42
C VAL A 132 22.58 3.78 24.50
N ILE A 133 23.85 3.58 24.11
CA ILE A 133 24.95 3.25 25.05
C ILE A 133 25.47 4.49 25.77
N ALA A 134 25.58 5.63 25.08
CA ALA A 134 26.12 6.86 25.63
C ALA A 134 25.48 7.33 26.97
N PRO A 135 24.16 7.29 27.21
CA PRO A 135 23.58 7.72 28.48
C PRO A 135 23.99 6.81 29.65
N LEU A 136 24.19 5.50 29.41
CA LEU A 136 24.70 4.57 30.42
C LEU A 136 26.14 4.93 30.80
N VAL A 137 26.96 5.25 29.81
CA VAL A 137 28.35 5.70 30.01
C VAL A 137 28.39 7.06 30.70
N VAL A 138 27.50 8.01 30.34
CA VAL A 138 27.36 9.31 31.01
C VAL A 138 27.00 9.13 32.49
N ALA A 139 26.02 8.27 32.80
CA ALA A 139 25.63 7.99 34.19
C ALA A 139 26.78 7.37 34.99
N TRP A 140 27.48 6.39 34.41
CA TRP A 140 28.64 5.76 35.02
C TRP A 140 29.80 6.75 35.27
N LEU A 141 30.19 7.52 34.24
CA LEU A 141 31.24 8.53 34.34
C LEU A 141 30.87 9.65 35.32
N PHE A 142 29.59 10.03 35.41
CA PHE A 142 29.10 11.00 36.39
C PHE A 142 29.27 10.49 37.83
N ILE A 143 28.92 9.22 38.09
CA ILE A 143 29.12 8.58 39.39
C ILE A 143 30.61 8.57 39.75
N LEU A 144 31.48 8.12 38.85
CA LEU A 144 32.93 8.10 39.06
C LEU A 144 33.50 9.50 39.30
N HIS A 145 33.08 10.49 38.51
CA HIS A 145 33.50 11.88 38.65
C HIS A 145 33.11 12.46 40.03
N ARG A 146 31.92 12.13 40.52
CA ARG A 146 31.45 12.56 41.86
C ARG A 146 32.13 11.81 43.01
N LEU A 147 32.41 10.51 42.85
CA LEU A 147 33.17 9.73 43.84
C LEU A 147 34.61 10.24 43.98
N ALA A 148 35.24 10.64 42.87
CA ALA A 148 36.55 11.28 42.87
C ALA A 148 36.52 12.72 43.43
N GLY A 149 35.34 13.34 43.55
CA GLY A 149 35.14 14.73 43.96
C GLY A 149 34.27 14.87 45.23
N SER A 150 33.26 15.74 45.18
CA SER A 150 32.34 15.97 46.31
C SER A 150 31.29 14.85 46.43
N ARG A 151 31.05 14.36 47.65
CA ARG A 151 30.09 13.26 47.94
C ARG A 151 28.69 13.50 47.33
N ILE A 152 28.13 12.42 46.77
CA ILE A 152 26.78 12.38 46.18
C ILE A 152 25.73 12.48 47.30
N ARG A 153 24.78 13.42 47.18
CA ARG A 153 23.59 13.50 48.05
C ARG A 153 22.43 12.73 47.41
N TRP A 154 22.39 11.42 47.66
CA TRP A 154 21.43 10.50 47.05
C TRP A 154 19.95 10.88 47.25
N GLY A 155 19.59 11.49 48.38
CA GLY A 155 18.21 11.91 48.65
C GLY A 155 17.63 12.92 47.65
N THR A 156 18.46 13.83 47.11
CA THR A 156 18.01 14.78 46.07
C THR A 156 17.80 14.08 44.73
N GLY A 157 18.61 13.07 44.41
CA GLY A 157 18.44 12.26 43.19
C GLY A 157 17.17 11.41 43.23
N ILE A 158 16.86 10.80 44.38
CA ILE A 158 15.63 10.03 44.59
C ILE A 158 14.39 10.93 44.46
N GLY A 159 14.41 12.13 45.05
CA GLY A 159 13.29 13.08 44.97
C GLY A 159 12.97 13.52 43.53
N ILE A 160 14.01 13.81 42.72
CA ILE A 160 13.84 14.15 41.30
C ILE A 160 13.32 12.94 40.50
N GLY A 161 13.82 11.74 40.78
CA GLY A 161 13.36 10.51 40.15
C GLY A 161 11.87 10.24 40.39
N VAL A 162 11.42 10.30 41.66
CA VAL A 162 10.01 10.09 42.02
C VAL A 162 9.09 11.13 41.36
N ALA A 163 9.48 12.41 41.37
CA ALA A 163 8.71 13.47 40.71
C ALA A 163 8.61 13.25 39.19
N SER A 164 9.69 12.79 38.56
CA SER A 164 9.74 12.51 37.11
C SER A 164 8.84 11.33 36.72
N VAL A 165 8.81 10.28 37.56
CA VAL A 165 7.89 9.14 37.38
C VAL A 165 6.44 9.59 37.53
N GLY A 166 6.11 10.38 38.55
CA GLY A 166 4.76 10.90 38.75
C GLY A 166 4.25 11.73 37.57
N LEU A 167 5.10 12.61 37.01
CA LEU A 167 4.80 13.40 35.82
C LEU A 167 4.57 12.51 34.57
N SER A 168 5.38 11.46 34.41
CA SER A 168 5.27 10.55 33.26
C SER A 168 3.98 9.73 33.30
N VAL A 169 3.60 9.22 34.49
CA VAL A 169 2.33 8.50 34.69
C VAL A 169 1.13 9.40 34.41
N ALA A 170 1.15 10.65 34.89
CA ALA A 170 0.10 11.62 34.59
C ALA A 170 -0.01 11.91 33.09
N GLY A 171 1.11 12.01 32.38
CA GLY A 171 1.14 12.20 30.93
C GLY A 171 0.51 11.03 30.16
N VAL A 172 0.82 9.79 30.55
CA VAL A 172 0.23 8.58 29.95
C VAL A 172 -1.28 8.55 30.16
N TRP A 173 -1.76 8.82 31.39
CA TRP A 173 -3.18 8.83 31.70
C TRP A 173 -3.98 9.82 30.82
N VAL A 174 -3.42 11.02 30.60
CA VAL A 174 -4.07 12.04 29.75
C VAL A 174 -4.06 11.65 28.27
N SER A 175 -3.04 10.92 27.81
CA SER A 175 -2.97 10.45 26.42
C SER A 175 -3.94 9.30 26.13
N GLU A 176 -4.27 8.47 27.11
CA GLU A 176 -5.10 7.28 26.91
C GLU A 176 -6.61 7.59 26.90
N THR A 177 -7.02 8.72 27.48
CA THR A 177 -8.43 9.17 27.52
C THR A 177 -8.92 9.80 26.21
N GLN A 178 -8.09 9.90 25.17
CA GLN A 178 -8.44 10.54 23.88
C GLN A 178 -8.93 9.56 22.79
N ARG A 179 -9.40 8.35 23.12
CA ARG A 179 -9.99 7.47 22.11
C ARG A 179 -11.28 8.10 21.56
N VAL A 180 -11.28 8.36 20.25
CA VAL A 180 -12.48 8.80 19.52
C VAL A 180 -13.46 7.64 19.51
N GLU A 181 -14.64 7.85 20.08
CA GLU A 181 -15.73 6.87 20.05
C GLU A 181 -16.34 6.86 18.65
N ARG A 182 -16.13 5.77 17.89
CA ARG A 182 -16.73 5.58 16.56
C ARG A 182 -18.05 4.82 16.65
N THR A 183 -18.97 5.06 15.73
CA THR A 183 -20.28 4.42 15.72
C THR A 183 -20.20 2.95 15.28
N LEU A 184 -20.83 2.04 16.03
CA LEU A 184 -21.00 0.64 15.61
C LEU A 184 -21.93 0.54 14.39
N ALA A 185 -21.50 -0.19 13.37
CA ALA A 185 -22.35 -0.49 12.22
C ALA A 185 -23.37 -1.59 12.59
N PRO A 186 -24.63 -1.49 12.15
CA PRO A 186 -25.65 -2.50 12.46
C PRO A 186 -25.40 -3.78 11.65
N GLU A 187 -25.21 -4.94 12.31
CA GLU A 187 -24.97 -6.20 11.60
C GLU A 187 -26.24 -6.76 10.91
N PRO A 188 -26.16 -7.28 9.66
CA PRO A 188 -25.01 -7.27 8.74
C PRO A 188 -25.00 -6.03 7.83
N TYR A 189 -24.26 -4.97 8.19
CA TYR A 189 -24.25 -3.72 7.42
C TYR A 189 -23.55 -3.89 6.08
N PHE A 190 -22.42 -4.57 6.01
CA PHE A 190 -21.59 -4.54 4.80
C PHE A 190 -22.02 -5.57 3.74
N PHE A 191 -22.86 -6.53 4.13
CA PHE A 191 -23.37 -7.56 3.23
C PHE A 191 -24.24 -6.96 2.11
N PRO A 192 -24.17 -7.43 0.84
CA PRO A 192 -23.49 -8.63 0.33
C PRO A 192 -21.99 -8.54 0.01
N SER A 193 -21.32 -7.41 0.27
CA SER A 193 -19.86 -7.43 0.33
C SER A 193 -19.39 -8.23 1.54
N LEU A 194 -18.25 -8.89 1.41
CA LEU A 194 -17.62 -9.60 2.53
C LEU A 194 -16.63 -8.72 3.30
N ALA A 195 -16.41 -7.49 2.86
CA ALA A 195 -15.50 -6.54 3.48
C ALA A 195 -16.09 -6.03 4.80
N ARG A 196 -15.29 -6.00 5.87
CA ARG A 196 -15.77 -5.57 7.19
C ARG A 196 -14.72 -4.76 7.96
N PRO A 197 -15.13 -3.79 8.79
CA PRO A 197 -14.27 -3.22 9.81
C PRO A 197 -13.92 -4.30 10.85
N ALA A 198 -12.67 -4.35 11.31
CA ALA A 198 -12.24 -5.34 12.30
C ALA A 198 -12.95 -5.19 13.66
N ASP A 199 -13.34 -3.97 14.02
CA ASP A 199 -14.05 -3.62 15.26
C ASP A 199 -15.58 -3.45 15.07
N GLY A 200 -16.08 -3.71 13.86
CA GLY A 200 -17.50 -3.54 13.49
C GLY A 200 -17.97 -2.07 13.47
N ARG A 201 -17.07 -1.08 13.56
CA ARG A 201 -17.42 0.35 13.54
C ARG A 201 -17.21 0.97 12.17
N PHE A 202 -17.97 2.01 11.87
CA PHE A 202 -17.68 2.84 10.69
C PHE A 202 -16.30 3.47 10.80
N ILE A 203 -15.64 3.65 9.66
CA ILE A 203 -14.34 4.33 9.55
C ILE A 203 -14.59 5.71 8.93
N ASP A 204 -14.12 6.75 9.59
CA ASP A 204 -14.27 8.11 9.07
C ASP A 204 -13.63 8.24 7.69
N ALA A 205 -14.31 8.88 6.74
CA ALA A 205 -13.79 9.04 5.38
C ALA A 205 -12.41 9.72 5.36
N ALA A 206 -12.19 10.66 6.29
CA ALA A 206 -10.90 11.34 6.45
C ALA A 206 -9.76 10.40 6.86
N ASP A 207 -10.04 9.30 7.58
CA ASP A 207 -9.03 8.27 7.89
C ASP A 207 -8.59 7.51 6.63
N LEU A 208 -9.50 7.33 5.65
CA LEU A 208 -9.26 6.57 4.43
C LEU A 208 -8.76 7.43 3.25
N MET A 209 -9.03 8.73 3.24
CA MET A 209 -8.69 9.66 2.15
C MET A 209 -7.42 10.45 2.47
N ARG A 210 -6.27 9.76 2.54
CA ARG A 210 -4.98 10.32 2.99
C ARG A 210 -3.90 10.34 1.92
N ASP A 211 -4.27 10.30 0.64
CA ASP A 211 -3.32 10.11 -0.47
C ASP A 211 -2.27 11.23 -0.55
N GLU A 212 -2.68 12.50 -0.41
CA GLU A 212 -1.75 13.65 -0.40
C GLU A 212 -0.79 13.64 0.81
N TYR A 213 -1.27 13.14 1.95
CA TYR A 213 -0.42 12.95 3.13
C TYR A 213 0.65 11.88 2.88
N CYS A 214 0.27 10.79 2.20
CA CYS A 214 1.22 9.76 1.76
C CYS A 214 2.21 10.32 0.73
N ALA A 215 1.74 11.14 -0.22
CA ALA A 215 2.56 11.78 -1.25
C ALA A 215 3.67 12.68 -0.68
N GLY A 216 3.52 13.20 0.54
CA GLY A 216 4.58 13.96 1.21
C GLY A 216 5.90 13.19 1.43
N CYS A 217 5.87 11.86 1.43
CA CYS A 217 7.06 11.00 1.51
C CYS A 217 7.19 9.95 0.39
N HIS A 218 6.11 9.73 -0.38
CA HIS A 218 5.99 8.70 -1.42
C HIS A 218 5.53 9.32 -2.75
N GLN A 219 6.34 10.23 -3.28
CA GLN A 219 5.99 11.06 -4.44
C GLN A 219 5.95 10.23 -5.72
N ASP A 220 6.92 9.34 -5.92
CA ASP A 220 7.02 8.50 -7.11
C ASP A 220 5.90 7.45 -7.15
N ILE A 221 5.50 6.93 -5.97
CA ILE A 221 4.35 6.03 -5.84
C ILE A 221 3.05 6.76 -6.17
N HIS A 222 2.81 7.91 -5.55
CA HIS A 222 1.61 8.71 -5.80
C HIS A 222 1.50 9.12 -7.27
N ALA A 223 2.63 9.50 -7.88
CA ALA A 223 2.70 9.90 -9.27
C ALA A 223 2.22 8.82 -10.25
N GLN A 224 2.34 7.55 -9.88
CA GLN A 224 1.85 6.40 -10.62
C GLN A 224 0.40 6.05 -10.26
N TRP A 225 0.11 5.96 -8.96
CA TRP A 225 -1.22 5.59 -8.47
C TRP A 225 -2.32 6.53 -8.98
N GLN A 226 -2.06 7.85 -9.04
CA GLN A 226 -3.03 8.85 -9.46
C GLN A 226 -3.57 8.66 -10.89
N TYR A 227 -2.92 7.84 -11.72
CA TYR A 227 -3.35 7.50 -13.08
C TYR A 227 -3.81 6.04 -13.23
N SER A 228 -3.82 5.28 -12.13
CA SER A 228 -4.15 3.85 -12.15
C SER A 228 -5.67 3.60 -12.19
N ALA A 229 -6.06 2.42 -12.68
CA ALA A 229 -7.45 1.97 -12.59
C ALA A 229 -7.94 1.82 -11.13
N HIS A 230 -7.04 1.68 -10.16
CA HIS A 230 -7.38 1.67 -8.72
C HIS A 230 -7.80 3.05 -8.22
N ARG A 231 -7.10 4.12 -8.62
CA ARG A 231 -7.54 5.51 -8.36
C ARG A 231 -8.90 5.80 -8.99
N PHE A 232 -9.14 5.24 -10.17
CA PHE A 232 -10.38 5.33 -10.93
C PHE A 232 -11.22 4.05 -10.80
N ALA A 233 -11.35 3.53 -9.58
CA ALA A 233 -12.18 2.36 -9.32
C ALA A 233 -13.62 2.74 -8.94
N SER A 234 -13.85 3.96 -8.44
CA SER A 234 -15.15 4.38 -7.91
C SER A 234 -15.95 5.16 -8.95
N PHE A 235 -16.89 6.01 -8.51
CA PHE A 235 -17.81 6.75 -9.36
C PHE A 235 -17.12 7.69 -10.37
N ASN A 236 -15.84 8.02 -10.14
CA ASN A 236 -14.97 8.73 -11.07
C ASN A 236 -14.58 7.95 -12.34
N ASN A 237 -15.00 6.69 -12.49
CA ASN A 237 -14.79 5.90 -13.70
C ASN A 237 -16.08 5.80 -14.51
N PRO A 238 -16.14 6.37 -15.72
CA PRO A 238 -17.37 6.43 -16.52
C PRO A 238 -17.99 5.05 -16.81
N ALA A 239 -17.18 4.02 -17.01
CA ALA A 239 -17.67 2.67 -17.29
C ALA A 239 -18.24 1.99 -16.03
N TYR A 240 -17.60 2.20 -14.88
CA TYR A 240 -18.08 1.71 -13.60
C TYR A 240 -19.34 2.47 -13.14
N LEU A 241 -19.31 3.80 -13.23
CA LEU A 241 -20.40 4.71 -12.87
C LEU A 241 -21.72 4.29 -13.50
N PHE A 242 -21.70 3.97 -14.80
CA PHE A 242 -22.87 3.46 -15.51
C PHE A 242 -23.40 2.16 -14.89
N SER A 243 -22.50 1.21 -14.59
CA SER A 243 -22.84 -0.11 -14.06
C SER A 243 -23.43 0.00 -12.64
N VAL A 244 -22.76 0.71 -11.74
CA VAL A 244 -23.21 0.86 -10.35
C VAL A 244 -24.50 1.66 -10.24
N ARG A 245 -24.71 2.69 -11.07
CA ARG A 245 -25.99 3.40 -11.15
C ARG A 245 -27.12 2.47 -11.57
N ASN A 246 -26.91 1.65 -12.59
CA ASN A 246 -27.91 0.67 -13.04
C ASN A 246 -28.25 -0.33 -11.92
N THR A 247 -27.24 -0.90 -11.25
CA THR A 247 -27.47 -1.84 -10.14
C THR A 247 -28.18 -1.17 -8.96
N ARG A 248 -27.84 0.09 -8.62
CA ARG A 248 -28.52 0.86 -7.56
C ARG A 248 -29.99 1.14 -7.91
N GLN A 249 -30.28 1.53 -9.14
CA GLN A 249 -31.65 1.75 -9.62
C GLN A 249 -32.46 0.45 -9.61
N MET A 250 -31.85 -0.65 -10.07
CA MET A 250 -32.46 -1.98 -10.02
C MET A 250 -32.78 -2.40 -8.59
N ALA A 251 -31.81 -2.29 -7.68
CA ALA A 251 -31.97 -2.62 -6.27
C ALA A 251 -33.09 -1.78 -5.63
N MET A 252 -33.10 -0.47 -5.88
CA MET A 252 -34.13 0.42 -5.35
C MET A 252 -35.53 0.02 -5.85
N ALA A 253 -35.67 -0.25 -7.15
CA ALA A 253 -36.95 -0.64 -7.74
C ALA A 253 -37.44 -2.03 -7.27
N ARG A 254 -36.51 -2.95 -6.99
CA ARG A 254 -36.80 -4.34 -6.61
C ARG A 254 -37.00 -4.52 -5.11
N ASP A 255 -36.12 -3.94 -4.31
CA ASP A 255 -35.96 -4.21 -2.87
C ASP A 255 -36.33 -3.00 -1.99
N GLY A 256 -36.47 -1.81 -2.58
CA GLY A 256 -36.75 -0.57 -1.83
C GLY A 256 -35.52 0.04 -1.14
N ASP A 257 -34.32 -0.46 -1.44
CA ASP A 257 -33.05 0.09 -0.97
C ASP A 257 -31.92 -0.18 -1.98
N VAL A 258 -30.73 0.39 -1.74
CA VAL A 258 -29.55 0.23 -2.63
C VAL A 258 -28.57 -0.84 -2.15
N ARG A 259 -28.92 -1.65 -1.14
CA ARG A 259 -27.96 -2.48 -0.40
C ARG A 259 -27.35 -3.57 -1.27
N ALA A 260 -28.06 -4.07 -2.27
CA ALA A 260 -27.50 -5.05 -3.21
C ALA A 260 -26.25 -4.51 -3.93
N ALA A 261 -26.15 -3.19 -4.14
CA ALA A 261 -24.98 -2.54 -4.77
C ALA A 261 -23.72 -2.54 -3.88
N ARG A 262 -23.83 -2.85 -2.58
CA ARG A 262 -22.64 -3.02 -1.71
C ARG A 262 -21.72 -4.13 -2.21
N PHE A 263 -22.25 -5.10 -2.98
CA PHE A 263 -21.46 -6.09 -3.72
C PHE A 263 -20.33 -5.45 -4.52
N CYS A 264 -20.60 -4.31 -5.18
CA CYS A 264 -19.60 -3.55 -5.93
C CYS A 264 -18.67 -2.78 -4.98
N ALA A 265 -19.26 -2.14 -3.96
CA ALA A 265 -18.60 -1.19 -3.08
C ALA A 265 -17.41 -1.77 -2.30
N GLY A 266 -17.44 -3.08 -1.98
CA GLY A 266 -16.32 -3.74 -1.31
C GLY A 266 -15.01 -3.70 -2.11
N CYS A 267 -15.08 -3.72 -3.44
CA CYS A 267 -13.91 -3.73 -4.32
C CYS A 267 -13.67 -2.40 -5.05
N HIS A 268 -14.68 -1.52 -5.12
CA HIS A 268 -14.65 -0.28 -5.92
C HIS A 268 -14.80 0.99 -5.09
N ASP A 269 -15.63 0.95 -4.04
CA ASP A 269 -16.06 2.13 -3.27
C ASP A 269 -15.80 1.96 -1.75
N PRO A 270 -14.60 1.55 -1.31
CA PRO A 270 -14.35 1.26 0.10
C PRO A 270 -14.57 2.50 0.99
N VAL A 271 -14.23 3.70 0.50
CA VAL A 271 -14.39 4.92 1.30
C VAL A 271 -15.87 5.22 1.63
N PRO A 272 -16.78 5.40 0.66
CA PRO A 272 -18.19 5.59 0.99
C PRO A 272 -18.81 4.38 1.69
N LEU A 273 -18.35 3.15 1.42
CA LEU A 273 -18.85 1.95 2.11
C LEU A 273 -18.53 1.99 3.60
N PHE A 274 -17.26 2.16 3.97
CA PHE A 274 -16.83 2.13 5.37
C PHE A 274 -17.17 3.39 6.15
N SER A 275 -17.39 4.52 5.49
CA SER A 275 -17.92 5.73 6.14
C SER A 275 -19.43 5.71 6.35
N GLY A 276 -20.11 4.69 5.81
CA GLY A 276 -21.57 4.57 5.86
C GLY A 276 -22.33 5.49 4.89
N ALA A 277 -21.63 6.19 4.00
CA ALA A 277 -22.24 7.12 3.05
C ALA A 277 -22.86 6.40 1.83
N PHE A 278 -22.37 5.22 1.48
CA PHE A 278 -22.76 4.50 0.26
C PHE A 278 -24.26 4.14 0.20
N ASP A 279 -24.86 3.86 1.34
CA ASP A 279 -26.25 3.42 1.45
C ASP A 279 -27.27 4.52 1.26
N ASP A 280 -26.85 5.79 1.31
CA ASP A 280 -27.75 6.92 1.11
C ASP A 280 -28.41 6.77 -0.28
N PRO A 281 -29.75 6.64 -0.35
CA PRO A 281 -30.48 6.62 -1.61
C PRO A 281 -30.20 7.83 -2.49
N ASP A 282 -29.98 8.99 -1.84
CA ASP A 282 -29.74 10.28 -2.46
C ASP A 282 -28.23 10.61 -2.52
N PHE A 283 -27.36 9.61 -2.36
CA PHE A 283 -25.90 9.77 -2.47
C PHE A 283 -25.53 10.48 -3.77
N ASP A 284 -24.93 11.66 -3.65
CA ASP A 284 -24.42 12.43 -4.80
C ASP A 284 -23.14 11.77 -5.33
N ASP A 285 -23.32 10.85 -6.27
CA ASP A 285 -22.25 10.07 -6.90
C ASP A 285 -21.30 10.88 -7.81
N VAL A 286 -21.41 12.22 -7.82
CA VAL A 286 -20.51 13.12 -8.54
C VAL A 286 -19.82 14.10 -7.59
N LYS A 287 -20.55 14.70 -6.66
CA LYS A 287 -20.04 15.80 -5.82
C LYS A 287 -19.76 15.38 -4.38
N HIS A 288 -20.24 14.22 -3.95
CA HIS A 288 -19.94 13.76 -2.60
C HIS A 288 -18.42 13.57 -2.44
N PRO A 289 -17.79 14.05 -1.36
CA PRO A 289 -16.33 14.01 -1.21
C PRO A 289 -15.72 12.61 -1.38
N THR A 290 -16.47 11.56 -1.04
CA THR A 290 -16.02 10.18 -1.13
C THR A 290 -16.33 9.49 -2.47
N ALA A 291 -17.14 10.10 -3.35
CA ALA A 291 -17.55 9.48 -4.62
C ALA A 291 -16.37 9.25 -5.56
N ASP A 292 -15.39 10.16 -5.53
CA ASP A 292 -14.20 10.10 -6.39
C ASP A 292 -12.98 9.50 -5.69
N ALA A 293 -13.13 8.88 -4.52
CA ALA A 293 -11.98 8.40 -3.75
C ALA A 293 -11.26 7.20 -4.42
N GLY A 294 -12.01 6.29 -5.04
CA GLY A 294 -11.44 5.04 -5.57
C GLY A 294 -10.82 4.16 -4.49
N ILE A 295 -9.82 3.37 -4.89
CA ILE A 295 -8.95 2.64 -3.96
C ILE A 295 -7.78 3.55 -3.58
N THR A 296 -7.92 4.22 -2.44
CA THR A 296 -6.89 5.08 -1.84
C THR A 296 -5.70 4.27 -1.32
N CYS A 297 -4.60 4.95 -0.99
CA CYS A 297 -3.45 4.33 -0.33
C CYS A 297 -3.91 3.58 0.93
N VAL A 298 -4.74 4.22 1.75
CA VAL A 298 -5.20 3.65 3.02
C VAL A 298 -6.23 2.53 2.80
N ALA A 299 -7.13 2.64 1.82
CA ALA A 299 -8.09 1.58 1.52
C ALA A 299 -7.42 0.23 1.20
N CYS A 300 -6.24 0.28 0.58
CA CYS A 300 -5.41 -0.90 0.31
C CYS A 300 -4.53 -1.27 1.52
N HIS A 301 -3.77 -0.31 2.06
CA HIS A 301 -2.73 -0.57 3.06
C HIS A 301 -3.24 -0.75 4.50
N ALA A 302 -4.49 -0.37 4.78
CA ALA A 302 -5.12 -0.56 6.09
C ALA A 302 -5.81 -1.91 6.24
N ILE A 303 -5.86 -2.74 5.17
CA ILE A 303 -6.32 -4.13 5.27
C ILE A 303 -5.41 -4.87 6.25
N GLU A 304 -6.01 -5.55 7.23
CA GLU A 304 -5.29 -6.22 8.32
C GLU A 304 -5.29 -7.74 8.17
N GLN A 305 -6.35 -8.28 7.57
CA GLN A 305 -6.56 -9.70 7.46
C GLN A 305 -7.33 -10.05 6.18
N LEU A 306 -6.97 -11.18 5.58
CA LEU A 306 -7.75 -11.85 4.55
C LEU A 306 -8.55 -12.96 5.23
N ASN A 307 -9.86 -12.97 5.06
CA ASN A 307 -10.73 -13.90 5.78
C ASN A 307 -10.82 -15.25 5.06
N SER A 308 -10.82 -15.23 3.73
CA SER A 308 -10.93 -16.45 2.93
C SER A 308 -10.50 -16.22 1.48
N PRO A 309 -10.23 -17.30 0.72
CA PRO A 309 -9.96 -17.20 -0.72
C PRO A 309 -11.25 -17.11 -1.56
N ARG A 310 -12.41 -16.74 -0.97
CA ARG A 310 -13.71 -16.72 -1.69
C ARG A 310 -13.82 -15.58 -2.72
N GLY A 311 -13.07 -14.50 -2.51
CA GLY A 311 -13.24 -13.25 -3.27
C GLY A 311 -14.39 -12.39 -2.72
N ASN A 312 -14.90 -11.45 -3.52
CA ASN A 312 -15.92 -10.46 -3.13
C ASN A 312 -15.52 -9.59 -1.91
N ALA A 313 -14.27 -9.11 -1.90
CA ALA A 313 -13.70 -8.26 -0.87
C ALA A 313 -13.69 -8.89 0.53
N ASP A 314 -13.46 -10.21 0.65
CA ASP A 314 -13.46 -10.90 1.95
C ASP A 314 -12.19 -10.61 2.78
N TYR A 315 -12.13 -9.40 3.34
CA TYR A 315 -11.04 -8.89 4.16
C TYR A 315 -11.56 -8.10 5.37
N LEU A 316 -10.69 -7.95 6.38
CA LEU A 316 -10.87 -7.00 7.47
C LEU A 316 -10.00 -5.78 7.25
N ILE A 317 -10.59 -4.60 7.45
CA ILE A 317 -9.90 -3.32 7.46
C ILE A 317 -10.07 -2.67 8.83
N SER A 318 -9.06 -1.94 9.28
CA SER A 318 -9.15 -1.12 10.49
C SER A 318 -8.82 0.32 10.14
N ALA A 319 -9.42 1.27 10.85
CA ALA A 319 -8.95 2.63 10.75
C ALA A 319 -7.51 2.70 11.29
N PRO A 320 -6.56 3.24 10.52
CA PRO A 320 -5.17 3.26 10.94
C PRO A 320 -5.00 4.14 12.18
N GLU A 321 -4.13 3.71 13.09
CA GLU A 321 -3.64 4.60 14.14
C GLU A 321 -2.60 5.58 13.56
N HIS A 322 -2.63 6.81 14.06
CA HIS A 322 -1.87 7.92 13.48
C HIS A 322 -0.78 8.44 14.42
N TYR A 323 0.28 8.99 13.82
CA TYR A 323 1.23 9.82 14.55
C TYR A 323 0.57 11.13 14.97
N PRO A 324 1.05 11.78 16.05
CA PRO A 324 0.60 13.11 16.46
C PRO A 324 0.56 14.08 15.28
N PHE A 325 -0.48 14.92 15.25
CA PHE A 325 -0.68 15.95 14.23
C PHE A 325 -0.94 15.46 12.81
N ALA A 326 -1.30 14.19 12.61
CA ALA A 326 -1.64 13.69 11.27
C ALA A 326 -2.77 14.50 10.61
N PHE A 327 -3.75 15.01 11.34
CA PHE A 327 -4.87 15.81 10.80
C PHE A 327 -4.70 17.32 11.01
N SER A 328 -3.49 17.80 11.29
CA SER A 328 -3.28 19.23 11.51
C SER A 328 -3.19 20.01 10.20
N ASP A 329 -3.84 21.17 10.15
CA ASP A 329 -3.69 22.13 9.05
C ASP A 329 -2.48 23.07 9.24
N ASP A 330 -1.82 23.06 10.42
CA ASP A 330 -0.64 23.89 10.67
C ASP A 330 0.60 23.27 10.00
N PRO A 331 1.23 23.93 9.02
CA PRO A 331 2.42 23.41 8.33
C PRO A 331 3.56 23.03 9.27
N ARG A 332 3.69 23.68 10.43
CA ARG A 332 4.71 23.38 11.44
C ARG A 332 4.43 22.04 12.12
N LEU A 333 3.16 21.75 12.41
CA LEU A 333 2.75 20.50 13.03
C LEU A 333 2.77 19.34 12.03
N VAL A 334 2.44 19.58 10.76
CA VAL A 334 2.62 18.61 9.66
C VAL A 334 4.11 18.28 9.47
N TRP A 335 4.98 19.29 9.48
CA TRP A 335 6.43 19.05 9.43
C TRP A 335 6.91 18.22 10.63
N LEU A 336 6.44 18.52 11.83
CA LEU A 336 6.75 17.76 13.04
C LEU A 336 6.25 16.31 12.95
N ASN A 337 5.05 16.08 12.44
CA ASN A 337 4.53 14.75 12.16
C ASN A 337 5.47 13.96 11.22
N GLY A 338 5.95 14.60 10.15
CA GLY A 338 6.93 14.00 9.24
C GLY A 338 8.25 13.63 9.93
N ILE A 339 8.73 14.43 10.88
CA ILE A 339 9.91 14.08 11.70
C ILE A 339 9.65 12.86 12.56
N LEU A 340 8.49 12.79 13.22
CA LEU A 340 8.15 11.65 14.08
C LEU A 340 8.11 10.34 13.28
N ILE A 341 7.47 10.35 12.12
CA ILE A 341 7.40 9.19 11.22
C ILE A 341 8.79 8.78 10.75
N LYS A 342 9.58 9.71 10.21
CA LYS A 342 10.91 9.40 9.67
C LYS A 342 11.89 8.99 10.78
N GLY A 343 11.79 9.59 11.97
CA GLY A 343 12.62 9.30 13.13
C GLY A 343 12.40 7.88 13.66
N LYS A 344 11.13 7.44 13.75
CA LYS A 344 10.75 6.11 14.23
C LYS A 344 9.70 5.48 13.30
N PRO A 345 10.10 4.95 12.11
CA PRO A 345 9.16 4.49 11.08
C PRO A 345 8.58 3.08 11.33
N SER A 346 8.93 2.42 12.44
CA SER A 346 8.49 1.05 12.72
C SER A 346 6.97 0.95 12.83
N PHE A 347 6.35 1.87 13.56
CA PHE A 347 4.91 1.94 13.69
C PHE A 347 4.24 2.19 12.33
N HIS A 348 4.67 3.22 11.60
CA HIS A 348 4.21 3.49 10.23
C HIS A 348 4.28 2.24 9.32
N LYS A 349 5.43 1.55 9.29
CA LYS A 349 5.62 0.35 8.48
C LYS A 349 4.66 -0.77 8.89
N LYS A 350 4.45 -0.99 10.18
CA LYS A 350 3.55 -2.05 10.68
C LYS A 350 2.08 -1.73 10.39
N THR A 351 1.69 -0.46 10.49
CA THR A 351 0.33 0.00 10.18
C THR A 351 0.00 -0.22 8.69
N PHE A 352 0.91 0.11 7.78
CA PHE A 352 0.62 0.15 6.34
C PHE A 352 1.21 -0.99 5.51
N LEU A 353 2.15 -1.80 6.03
CA LEU A 353 2.81 -2.84 5.24
C LEU A 353 2.94 -4.16 6.00
N LYS A 354 1.86 -4.94 5.93
CA LYS A 354 1.74 -6.30 6.47
C LYS A 354 2.19 -7.36 5.45
N PRO A 355 2.58 -8.57 5.87
CA PRO A 355 3.00 -9.65 4.96
C PRO A 355 1.98 -10.00 3.87
N LEU A 356 0.68 -9.89 4.18
CA LEU A 356 -0.42 -10.16 3.25
C LEU A 356 -0.30 -9.37 1.94
N HIS A 357 0.20 -8.13 1.95
CA HIS A 357 0.27 -7.30 0.74
C HIS A 357 1.21 -7.84 -0.36
N LYS A 358 2.03 -8.84 -0.01
CA LYS A 358 2.93 -9.49 -0.96
C LYS A 358 2.30 -10.72 -1.63
N SER A 359 1.20 -11.24 -1.09
CA SER A 359 0.64 -12.50 -1.52
C SER A 359 -0.38 -12.32 -2.65
N ALA A 360 -0.55 -13.35 -3.48
CA ALA A 360 -1.56 -13.34 -4.55
C ALA A 360 -3.00 -13.32 -3.99
N GLU A 361 -3.22 -13.90 -2.81
CA GLU A 361 -4.52 -13.91 -2.11
C GLU A 361 -5.01 -12.50 -1.82
N PHE A 362 -4.10 -11.55 -1.53
CA PHE A 362 -4.45 -10.16 -1.31
C PHE A 362 -5.18 -9.56 -2.51
N CYS A 363 -4.56 -9.66 -3.70
CA CYS A 363 -5.19 -9.25 -4.95
C CYS A 363 -6.46 -10.08 -5.23
N GLY A 364 -6.44 -11.36 -4.87
CA GLY A 364 -7.56 -12.28 -5.00
C GLY A 364 -8.81 -11.87 -4.21
N THR A 365 -8.72 -11.04 -3.18
CA THR A 365 -9.91 -10.53 -2.47
C THR A 365 -10.85 -9.76 -3.40
N CYS A 366 -10.30 -8.98 -4.34
CA CYS A 366 -11.07 -8.20 -5.31
C CYS A 366 -11.05 -8.81 -6.72
N HIS A 367 -9.94 -9.45 -7.12
CA HIS A 367 -9.79 -10.06 -8.46
C HIS A 367 -10.35 -11.48 -8.58
N LYS A 368 -11.07 -11.94 -7.55
CA LYS A 368 -11.95 -13.11 -7.57
C LYS A 368 -13.34 -12.69 -7.16
N VAL A 369 -14.31 -13.01 -8.02
CA VAL A 369 -15.68 -12.53 -7.90
C VAL A 369 -16.66 -13.67 -8.09
N HIS A 370 -17.78 -13.59 -7.39
CA HIS A 370 -18.96 -14.41 -7.60
C HIS A 370 -20.22 -13.58 -7.40
N LEU A 371 -21.27 -13.87 -8.15
CA LEU A 371 -22.55 -13.18 -8.00
C LEU A 371 -23.33 -13.86 -6.88
N PRO A 372 -23.59 -13.18 -5.75
CA PRO A 372 -24.34 -13.73 -4.64
C PRO A 372 -25.84 -13.72 -4.94
N LYS A 373 -26.62 -14.53 -4.21
CA LYS A 373 -28.08 -14.62 -4.40
C LYS A 373 -28.77 -13.30 -4.10
N GLU A 374 -28.22 -12.54 -3.17
CA GLU A 374 -28.69 -11.23 -2.73
C GLU A 374 -28.60 -10.19 -3.84
N LEU A 375 -27.65 -10.36 -4.77
CA LEU A 375 -27.55 -9.52 -5.95
C LEU A 375 -28.53 -9.98 -7.05
N ASN A 376 -28.56 -11.28 -7.38
CA ASN A 376 -29.19 -11.78 -8.61
C ASN A 376 -30.55 -12.51 -8.44
N HIS A 377 -30.98 -12.74 -7.19
CA HIS A 377 -32.17 -13.53 -6.84
C HIS A 377 -32.26 -14.89 -7.60
N TYR A 378 -31.13 -15.53 -7.84
CA TYR A 378 -31.02 -16.80 -8.57
C TYR A 378 -30.26 -17.85 -7.78
N ARG A 379 -28.93 -17.83 -7.91
CA ARG A 379 -28.00 -18.75 -7.25
C ARG A 379 -26.62 -18.11 -7.23
N TRP A 380 -25.73 -18.72 -6.49
CA TRP A 380 -24.32 -18.43 -6.60
C TRP A 380 -23.86 -18.71 -8.04
N LEU A 381 -23.26 -17.71 -8.69
CA LEU A 381 -22.65 -17.83 -10.01
C LEU A 381 -21.20 -17.38 -9.94
N ARG A 382 -20.30 -18.12 -10.59
CA ARG A 382 -18.92 -17.68 -10.73
C ARG A 382 -18.89 -16.45 -11.65
N GLY A 383 -18.31 -15.36 -11.15
CA GLY A 383 -17.97 -14.18 -11.94
C GLY A 383 -16.51 -14.25 -12.42
N GLN A 384 -15.88 -13.10 -12.48
CA GLN A 384 -14.48 -12.90 -12.88
C GLN A 384 -13.53 -13.58 -11.87
N ASN A 385 -12.45 -14.24 -12.30
CA ASN A 385 -11.67 -15.10 -11.38
C ASN A 385 -10.18 -15.26 -11.72
N HIS A 386 -9.46 -14.14 -11.70
CA HIS A 386 -8.03 -14.15 -12.04
C HIS A 386 -7.22 -14.99 -11.08
N TYR A 387 -7.58 -14.96 -9.78
CA TYR A 387 -6.82 -15.64 -8.75
C TYR A 387 -6.78 -17.16 -8.98
N ASP A 388 -7.92 -17.81 -9.23
CA ASP A 388 -7.93 -19.25 -9.44
C ASP A 388 -7.32 -19.62 -10.80
N SER A 389 -7.56 -18.82 -11.86
CA SER A 389 -6.88 -19.05 -13.15
C SER A 389 -5.37 -18.96 -13.00
N TYR A 390 -4.90 -18.00 -12.20
CA TYR A 390 -3.49 -17.84 -11.92
C TYR A 390 -2.91 -19.03 -11.17
N LEU A 391 -3.56 -19.43 -10.08
CA LEU A 391 -3.13 -20.54 -9.26
C LEU A 391 -3.12 -21.87 -10.03
N LEU A 392 -4.01 -22.04 -11.02
CA LEU A 392 -4.06 -23.23 -11.86
C LEU A 392 -3.09 -23.20 -13.05
N SER A 393 -2.47 -22.06 -13.34
CA SER A 393 -1.46 -21.93 -14.39
C SER A 393 -0.11 -22.49 -13.98
N GLY A 394 0.75 -22.74 -14.97
CA GLY A 394 2.14 -23.15 -14.75
C GLY A 394 3.00 -22.00 -14.24
N VAL A 395 2.58 -20.76 -14.47
CA VAL A 395 3.29 -19.54 -14.04
C VAL A 395 3.33 -19.44 -12.52
N SER A 396 2.24 -19.81 -11.83
CA SER A 396 2.22 -19.80 -10.36
C SER A 396 3.10 -20.88 -9.72
N GLY A 397 3.56 -21.88 -10.50
CA GLY A 397 4.23 -23.07 -9.99
C GLY A 397 3.31 -24.08 -9.27
N HIS A 398 2.02 -23.78 -9.12
CA HIS A 398 1.05 -24.66 -8.46
C HIS A 398 0.27 -25.56 -9.43
N GLY A 399 0.06 -25.11 -10.67
CA GLY A 399 -0.79 -25.79 -11.64
C GLY A 399 -0.18 -27.08 -12.20
N VAL A 400 -0.62 -28.24 -11.71
CA VAL A 400 -0.12 -29.58 -12.15
C VAL A 400 -0.54 -30.00 -13.56
N ALA A 401 -1.59 -29.37 -14.11
CA ALA A 401 -2.15 -29.71 -15.42
C ALA A 401 -1.75 -28.72 -16.51
N SER A 402 -0.73 -27.90 -16.25
CA SER A 402 -0.31 -26.84 -17.17
C SER A 402 0.50 -27.39 -18.32
N PHE A 403 0.25 -26.87 -19.52
CA PHE A 403 0.98 -27.28 -20.72
C PHE A 403 2.37 -26.62 -20.81
N TYR A 404 2.54 -25.44 -20.20
CA TYR A 404 3.79 -24.69 -20.18
C TYR A 404 4.11 -24.24 -18.76
N TYR A 405 5.40 -24.31 -18.41
CA TYR A 405 5.95 -23.78 -17.17
C TYR A 405 7.09 -22.83 -17.51
N PRO A 406 7.15 -21.64 -16.88
CA PRO A 406 8.36 -20.82 -16.95
C PRO A 406 9.50 -21.49 -16.18
N ASP A 407 10.74 -21.08 -16.48
CA ASP A 407 11.93 -21.56 -15.76
C ASP A 407 11.89 -21.22 -14.26
N GLN A 408 11.22 -20.11 -13.91
CA GLN A 408 10.96 -19.69 -12.54
C GLN A 408 9.48 -19.39 -12.38
N ALA A 409 8.88 -19.97 -11.32
CA ALA A 409 7.54 -19.62 -10.92
C ALA A 409 7.50 -18.17 -10.43
N VAL A 410 6.42 -17.47 -10.78
CA VAL A 410 6.03 -16.18 -10.24
C VAL A 410 5.08 -16.49 -9.09
N ASP A 411 5.37 -16.03 -7.87
CA ASP A 411 4.58 -16.38 -6.68
C ASP A 411 3.52 -15.33 -6.33
N SER A 412 3.62 -14.14 -6.93
CA SER A 412 2.76 -12.99 -6.64
C SER A 412 2.33 -12.22 -7.88
N CYS A 413 1.09 -11.71 -7.86
CA CYS A 413 0.58 -10.78 -8.86
C CYS A 413 1.44 -9.50 -8.98
N ASN A 414 2.12 -9.13 -7.90
CA ASN A 414 2.93 -7.91 -7.79
C ASN A 414 4.18 -7.94 -8.70
N GLU A 415 4.68 -9.12 -9.05
CA GLU A 415 5.85 -9.23 -9.92
C GLU A 415 5.56 -8.69 -11.34
N CYS A 416 4.35 -8.94 -11.84
CA CYS A 416 3.90 -8.46 -13.16
C CYS A 416 3.18 -7.12 -13.09
N HIS A 417 2.29 -6.94 -12.11
CA HIS A 417 1.40 -5.76 -12.03
C HIS A 417 1.93 -4.65 -11.12
N MET A 418 2.99 -4.89 -10.34
CA MET A 418 3.68 -3.86 -9.56
C MET A 418 5.20 -3.91 -9.79
N PRO A 419 5.66 -3.80 -11.06
CA PRO A 419 7.06 -3.99 -11.40
C PRO A 419 7.94 -2.97 -10.68
N LEU A 420 9.15 -3.40 -10.30
CA LEU A 420 10.11 -2.52 -9.63
C LEU A 420 10.46 -1.32 -10.51
N THR A 421 10.40 -0.13 -9.92
CA THR A 421 10.71 1.15 -10.58
C THR A 421 11.76 1.89 -9.75
N PRO A 422 12.85 2.40 -10.36
CA PRO A 422 13.83 3.21 -9.65
C PRO A 422 13.17 4.40 -8.94
N SER A 423 13.54 4.64 -7.68
CA SER A 423 12.93 5.70 -6.87
C SER A 423 13.82 6.14 -5.72
N ALA A 424 13.68 7.41 -5.34
CA ALA A 424 14.30 7.99 -4.15
C ALA A 424 13.33 8.13 -2.97
N ASP A 425 12.09 7.64 -3.10
CA ASP A 425 11.06 7.67 -2.06
C ASP A 425 11.53 6.95 -0.79
N PHE A 426 10.95 7.36 0.35
CA PHE A 426 11.16 6.62 1.58
C PHE A 426 10.61 5.19 1.43
N GLY A 427 11.37 4.19 1.90
CA GLY A 427 10.99 2.79 1.79
C GLY A 427 11.46 2.09 0.51
N ALA A 428 12.10 2.80 -0.43
CA ALA A 428 12.85 2.18 -1.51
C ALA A 428 13.89 1.19 -0.98
N LYS A 429 14.12 0.11 -1.72
CA LYS A 429 15.10 -0.94 -1.39
C LYS A 429 15.99 -1.22 -2.59
N PRO A 430 17.24 -1.69 -2.38
CA PRO A 430 18.07 -2.10 -3.49
C PRO A 430 17.39 -3.28 -4.21
N ASP A 431 17.18 -3.13 -5.51
CA ASP A 431 16.79 -4.22 -6.40
C ASP A 431 17.90 -5.29 -6.40
N ALA A 432 17.51 -6.56 -6.26
CA ALA A 432 18.44 -7.67 -6.22
C ALA A 432 19.21 -7.85 -7.54
N LEU A 433 18.63 -7.45 -8.67
CA LEU A 433 19.25 -7.59 -9.99
C LEU A 433 20.17 -6.43 -10.33
N THR A 434 19.72 -5.19 -10.12
CA THR A 434 20.45 -3.99 -10.55
C THR A 434 21.21 -3.27 -9.42
N GLY A 435 20.92 -3.59 -8.15
CA GLY A 435 21.42 -2.86 -6.98
C GLY A 435 20.85 -1.45 -6.82
N THR A 436 20.01 -0.98 -7.75
CA THR A 436 19.43 0.36 -7.74
C THR A 436 18.29 0.43 -6.73
N MET A 437 18.17 1.54 -6.02
CA MET A 437 17.05 1.76 -5.11
C MET A 437 15.74 1.83 -5.89
N ALA A 438 14.79 0.96 -5.56
CA ALA A 438 13.54 0.79 -6.26
C ALA A 438 12.36 0.59 -5.29
N ILE A 439 11.17 0.90 -5.80
CA ILE A 439 9.87 0.64 -5.18
C ILE A 439 9.03 -0.23 -6.11
N HIS A 440 8.02 -0.92 -5.56
CA HIS A 440 7.01 -1.57 -6.39
C HIS A 440 6.14 -0.50 -7.07
N GLY A 441 6.01 -0.56 -8.40
CA GLY A 441 5.22 0.40 -9.16
C GLY A 441 3.74 0.32 -8.81
N HIS A 442 3.07 1.47 -8.73
CA HIS A 442 1.63 1.57 -8.41
C HIS A 442 0.81 2.02 -9.63
N HIS A 443 1.31 1.79 -10.84
CA HIS A 443 0.58 2.06 -12.07
C HIS A 443 -0.40 0.94 -12.45
N PHE A 444 -0.15 -0.29 -11.95
CA PHE A 444 -0.96 -1.48 -12.21
C PHE A 444 -1.21 -1.72 -13.72
N PRO A 445 -0.15 -1.82 -14.55
CA PRO A 445 -0.32 -1.98 -15.99
C PRO A 445 -1.05 -3.28 -16.31
N ALA A 446 -2.06 -3.17 -17.16
CA ALA A 446 -2.93 -4.25 -17.64
C ALA A 446 -3.48 -3.91 -19.04
N ALA A 447 -4.45 -4.70 -19.55
CA ALA A 447 -5.01 -4.52 -20.89
C ALA A 447 -5.87 -3.26 -21.09
N ASN A 448 -6.34 -2.62 -20.02
CA ASN A 448 -7.23 -1.47 -20.12
C ASN A 448 -6.46 -0.20 -20.53
N THR A 449 -6.60 0.18 -21.80
CA THR A 449 -6.11 1.45 -22.35
C THR A 449 -7.23 2.47 -22.59
N ALA A 450 -8.48 2.06 -22.30
CA ALA A 450 -9.69 2.84 -22.54
C ALA A 450 -9.92 3.89 -21.44
N ILE A 451 -9.71 3.56 -20.16
CA ILE A 451 -9.89 4.53 -19.06
C ILE A 451 -9.02 5.78 -19.26
N PRO A 452 -7.71 5.68 -19.54
CA PRO A 452 -6.89 6.86 -19.81
C PRO A 452 -7.39 7.69 -20.99
N HIS A 453 -7.96 7.05 -22.02
CA HIS A 453 -8.54 7.76 -23.16
C HIS A 453 -9.87 8.46 -22.82
N LEU A 454 -10.77 7.79 -22.10
CA LEU A 454 -12.07 8.33 -21.68
C LEU A 454 -11.95 9.51 -20.72
N LEU A 455 -10.82 9.62 -20.02
CA LEU A 455 -10.53 10.65 -19.02
C LEU A 455 -9.48 11.66 -19.50
N ASP A 456 -9.17 11.68 -20.81
CA ASP A 456 -8.21 12.61 -21.43
C ASP A 456 -6.85 12.67 -20.71
N MET A 457 -6.37 11.53 -20.21
CA MET A 457 -5.09 11.44 -19.51
C MET A 457 -3.88 11.62 -20.45
N PRO A 458 -2.70 12.00 -19.92
CA PRO A 458 -1.49 12.12 -20.73
C PRO A 458 -1.19 10.84 -21.52
N PRO A 459 -0.75 10.92 -22.79
CA PRO A 459 -0.48 9.75 -23.62
C PRO A 459 0.49 8.73 -23.01
N GLY A 460 1.42 9.20 -22.18
CA GLY A 460 2.39 8.39 -21.45
C GLY A 460 1.78 7.39 -20.47
N VAL A 461 0.56 7.64 -19.96
CA VAL A 461 -0.15 6.70 -19.07
C VAL A 461 -0.34 5.34 -19.76
N ASN A 462 -0.66 5.35 -21.05
CA ASN A 462 -0.87 4.13 -21.84
C ASN A 462 0.42 3.42 -22.27
N GLU A 463 1.60 4.02 -22.10
CA GLU A 463 2.86 3.37 -22.51
C GLU A 463 3.15 2.13 -21.68
N LYS A 464 2.94 2.18 -20.35
CA LYS A 464 3.14 1.02 -19.46
C LYS A 464 2.15 -0.11 -19.77
N HIS A 465 0.89 0.23 -20.07
CA HIS A 465 -0.12 -0.74 -20.52
C HIS A 465 0.26 -1.40 -21.84
N ARG A 466 0.73 -0.63 -22.83
CA ARG A 466 1.21 -1.19 -24.11
C ARG A 466 2.46 -2.05 -23.94
N SER A 467 3.35 -1.67 -23.02
CA SER A 467 4.58 -2.42 -22.76
C SER A 467 4.29 -3.83 -22.23
N ILE A 468 3.36 -3.99 -21.28
CA ILE A 468 3.00 -5.31 -20.75
C ILE A 468 2.21 -6.17 -21.76
N LEU A 469 1.48 -5.54 -22.69
CA LEU A 469 0.76 -6.23 -23.75
C LEU A 469 1.67 -6.70 -24.90
N LYS A 470 2.85 -6.10 -25.06
CA LYS A 470 3.76 -6.46 -26.15
C LYS A 470 4.22 -7.91 -25.98
N ASN A 471 4.05 -8.71 -27.03
CA ASN A 471 4.39 -10.14 -27.07
C ASN A 471 3.61 -11.02 -26.07
N SER A 472 2.53 -10.52 -25.46
CA SER A 472 1.74 -11.31 -24.52
C SER A 472 0.87 -12.38 -25.21
N LEU A 473 0.55 -12.17 -26.49
CA LEU A 473 -0.22 -13.07 -27.34
C LEU A 473 0.53 -13.40 -28.62
N ARG A 474 0.24 -14.57 -29.17
CA ARG A 474 0.66 -14.99 -30.51
C ARG A 474 -0.52 -15.48 -31.33
N VAL A 475 -0.53 -15.10 -32.60
CA VAL A 475 -1.43 -15.62 -33.63
C VAL A 475 -0.59 -16.42 -34.62
N ASP A 476 -0.85 -17.72 -34.75
CA ASP A 476 -0.17 -18.60 -35.68
C ASP A 476 -1.16 -19.11 -36.73
N VAL A 477 -0.81 -18.98 -38.01
CA VAL A 477 -1.45 -19.78 -39.05
C VAL A 477 -0.80 -21.16 -38.99
N PHE A 478 -1.56 -22.16 -38.55
CA PHE A 478 -1.07 -23.50 -38.25
C PHE A 478 -1.12 -24.42 -39.48
N ALA A 479 -2.25 -24.43 -40.17
CA ALA A 479 -2.48 -25.28 -41.34
C ALA A 479 -3.34 -24.57 -42.40
N VAL A 480 -3.15 -24.96 -43.66
CA VAL A 480 -4.05 -24.62 -44.77
C VAL A 480 -4.54 -25.92 -45.38
N ARG A 481 -5.86 -26.05 -45.57
CA ARG A 481 -6.48 -27.25 -46.14
C ARG A 481 -7.22 -26.86 -47.42
N GLU A 482 -7.07 -27.66 -48.48
CA GLU A 482 -7.90 -27.49 -49.68
C GLU A 482 -9.34 -27.95 -49.37
N GLY A 483 -10.32 -27.12 -49.71
CA GLY A 483 -11.74 -27.32 -49.40
C GLY A 483 -12.21 -26.59 -48.15
N VAL A 484 -13.29 -27.10 -47.54
CA VAL A 484 -13.97 -26.50 -46.37
C VAL A 484 -14.07 -27.44 -45.16
N SER A 485 -13.58 -28.68 -45.29
CA SER A 485 -13.70 -29.68 -44.22
C SER A 485 -12.53 -29.55 -43.23
N ILE A 486 -12.85 -29.49 -41.93
CA ILE A 486 -11.86 -29.56 -40.85
C ILE A 486 -11.17 -30.94 -40.77
N GLU A 487 -11.74 -31.96 -41.41
CA GLU A 487 -11.21 -33.32 -41.48
C GLU A 487 -10.29 -33.54 -42.69
N ALA A 488 -10.22 -32.58 -43.62
CA ALA A 488 -9.34 -32.68 -44.78
C ALA A 488 -7.88 -32.84 -44.33
N PRO A 489 -7.05 -33.69 -44.96
CA PRO A 489 -5.68 -33.91 -44.53
C PRO A 489 -4.87 -32.59 -44.49
N VAL A 490 -4.01 -32.46 -43.49
CA VAL A 490 -2.97 -31.44 -43.45
C VAL A 490 -1.72 -32.10 -44.00
N ASP A 491 -1.33 -31.74 -45.22
CA ASP A 491 -0.18 -32.39 -45.87
C ASP A 491 1.14 -32.10 -45.14
N ASP A 492 1.28 -30.92 -44.50
CA ASP A 492 2.36 -30.56 -43.56
C ASP A 492 1.99 -29.27 -42.78
N ALA A 493 2.64 -29.00 -41.63
CA ALA A 493 2.55 -27.68 -40.98
C ALA A 493 3.11 -26.58 -41.91
N ILE A 494 2.53 -25.38 -41.89
CA ILE A 494 2.91 -24.25 -42.79
C ILE A 494 4.38 -23.80 -42.63
N ARG A 495 5.09 -24.27 -41.59
CA ARG A 495 6.49 -23.96 -41.36
C ARG A 495 7.34 -25.23 -41.42
N PRO A 496 8.51 -25.19 -42.11
CA PRO A 496 9.18 -23.99 -42.60
C PRO A 496 8.73 -23.47 -43.98
N SER A 497 7.96 -24.24 -44.75
CA SER A 497 7.55 -23.88 -46.13
C SER A 497 6.06 -23.58 -46.25
N VAL A 498 5.71 -22.43 -46.84
CA VAL A 498 4.32 -22.04 -47.09
C VAL A 498 3.80 -22.72 -48.35
N PRO A 499 2.62 -23.39 -48.32
CA PRO A 499 2.07 -24.05 -49.49
C PRO A 499 1.63 -23.05 -50.57
N MET A 500 1.83 -23.40 -51.84
CA MET A 500 1.27 -22.65 -52.95
C MET A 500 -0.22 -22.96 -53.09
N LEU A 501 -1.05 -21.91 -53.09
CA LEU A 501 -2.50 -22.04 -53.28
C LEU A 501 -2.86 -21.99 -54.77
N LYS A 502 -3.80 -22.84 -55.20
CA LYS A 502 -4.32 -22.90 -56.56
C LYS A 502 -5.40 -21.83 -56.76
N PRO A 503 -5.29 -20.97 -57.78
CA PRO A 503 -6.36 -20.03 -58.12
C PRO A 503 -7.69 -20.73 -58.38
N GLY A 504 -8.79 -20.17 -57.87
CA GLY A 504 -10.14 -20.73 -58.03
C GLY A 504 -10.50 -21.85 -57.04
N SER A 505 -9.54 -22.37 -56.25
CA SER A 505 -9.82 -23.31 -55.16
C SER A 505 -10.28 -22.60 -53.89
N THR A 506 -11.09 -23.29 -53.08
CA THR A 506 -11.46 -22.86 -51.72
C THR A 506 -10.47 -23.46 -50.72
N TYR A 507 -10.12 -22.69 -49.68
CA TYR A 507 -9.20 -23.14 -48.63
C TYR A 507 -9.77 -22.85 -47.24
N LEU A 508 -9.56 -23.77 -46.31
CA LEU A 508 -9.75 -23.58 -44.88
C LEU A 508 -8.40 -23.23 -44.25
N ILE A 509 -8.37 -22.20 -43.40
CA ILE A 509 -7.16 -21.75 -42.70
C ILE A 509 -7.35 -22.00 -41.21
N ASP A 510 -6.47 -22.83 -40.62
CA ASP A 510 -6.46 -23.11 -39.19
C ASP A 510 -5.56 -22.07 -38.50
N ILE A 511 -6.13 -21.28 -37.59
CA ILE A 511 -5.44 -20.25 -36.84
C ILE A 511 -5.45 -20.63 -35.36
N VAL A 512 -4.29 -20.61 -34.73
CA VAL A 512 -4.12 -20.78 -33.28
C VAL A 512 -3.80 -19.44 -32.64
N ILE A 513 -4.55 -19.08 -31.61
CA ILE A 513 -4.27 -17.94 -30.73
C ILE A 513 -3.84 -18.48 -29.37
N ARG A 514 -2.76 -17.94 -28.80
CA ARG A 514 -2.25 -18.39 -27.49
C ARG A 514 -1.62 -17.26 -26.70
N THR A 515 -1.69 -17.37 -25.38
CA THR A 515 -0.92 -16.56 -24.42
C THR A 515 0.55 -17.01 -24.42
N LEU A 516 1.46 -16.07 -24.13
CA LEU A 516 2.90 -16.35 -24.03
C LEU A 516 3.49 -15.98 -22.67
N THR A 517 3.02 -14.89 -22.07
CA THR A 517 3.60 -14.32 -20.85
C THR A 517 2.60 -14.19 -19.70
N LEU A 518 1.32 -14.51 -19.94
CA LEU A 518 0.29 -14.39 -18.92
C LEU A 518 0.30 -15.60 -18.00
N GLY A 519 0.06 -15.34 -16.72
CA GLY A 519 -0.19 -16.38 -15.73
C GLY A 519 -1.66 -16.68 -15.53
N HIS A 520 -2.59 -16.03 -16.23
CA HIS A 520 -4.03 -16.18 -16.06
C HIS A 520 -4.73 -16.06 -17.43
N LEU A 521 -6.05 -16.28 -17.50
CA LEU A 521 -6.77 -16.24 -18.76
C LEU A 521 -6.62 -14.86 -19.44
N PHE A 522 -6.56 -14.86 -20.76
CA PHE A 522 -6.79 -13.67 -21.57
C PHE A 522 -8.18 -13.78 -22.22
N SER A 523 -9.13 -12.88 -22.02
CA SER A 523 -9.01 -11.48 -21.65
C SER A 523 -9.66 -11.15 -20.31
N GLU A 524 -9.24 -11.85 -19.26
CA GLU A 524 -9.92 -11.87 -17.97
C GLU A 524 -10.24 -10.50 -17.34
N GLY A 525 -11.11 -10.49 -16.34
CA GLY A 525 -11.78 -9.30 -15.82
C GLY A 525 -13.11 -9.15 -16.52
N THR A 526 -13.36 -8.01 -17.15
CA THR A 526 -14.63 -7.75 -17.84
C THR A 526 -14.69 -8.42 -19.20
N ALA A 527 -14.35 -9.71 -19.27
CA ALA A 527 -14.33 -10.55 -20.48
C ALA A 527 -15.70 -10.68 -21.14
N ASP A 528 -16.77 -10.33 -20.45
CA ASP A 528 -18.13 -10.26 -20.96
C ASP A 528 -18.41 -9.01 -21.81
N SER A 529 -17.71 -7.90 -21.52
CA SER A 529 -17.93 -6.61 -22.16
C SER A 529 -16.74 -6.09 -22.96
N ASN A 530 -15.52 -6.56 -22.67
CA ASN A 530 -14.35 -6.24 -23.50
C ASN A 530 -14.53 -6.87 -24.88
N GLN A 531 -14.28 -6.08 -25.93
CA GLN A 531 -14.36 -6.54 -27.31
C GLN A 531 -12.96 -6.82 -27.84
N ILE A 532 -12.62 -8.10 -27.91
CA ILE A 532 -11.38 -8.61 -28.46
C ILE A 532 -11.75 -9.63 -29.51
N TRP A 533 -11.22 -9.46 -30.71
CA TRP A 533 -11.53 -10.31 -31.85
C TRP A 533 -10.31 -10.48 -32.74
N LEU A 534 -10.36 -11.48 -33.61
CA LEU A 534 -9.37 -11.70 -34.65
C LEU A 534 -9.80 -11.02 -35.97
N ASP A 535 -8.96 -10.13 -36.51
CA ASP A 535 -9.09 -9.56 -37.85
C ASP A 535 -8.09 -10.24 -38.79
N VAL A 536 -8.59 -10.99 -39.77
CA VAL A 536 -7.80 -11.77 -40.73
C VAL A 536 -8.07 -11.23 -42.12
N VAL A 537 -7.01 -10.82 -42.82
CA VAL A 537 -7.10 -10.32 -44.21
C VAL A 537 -6.27 -11.21 -45.12
N ALA A 538 -6.90 -11.79 -46.13
CA ALA A 538 -6.24 -12.49 -47.23
C ALA A 538 -6.10 -11.56 -48.43
N THR A 539 -4.88 -11.43 -48.96
CA THR A 539 -4.58 -10.55 -50.10
C THR A 539 -3.82 -11.29 -51.20
N THR A 540 -4.02 -10.87 -52.45
CA THR A 540 -3.24 -11.29 -53.63
C THR A 540 -2.91 -10.05 -54.47
N ASP A 541 -1.65 -9.86 -54.86
CA ASP A 541 -1.18 -8.67 -55.60
C ASP A 541 -1.69 -7.33 -55.02
N GLY A 542 -1.75 -7.23 -53.69
CA GLY A 542 -2.25 -6.05 -52.98
C GLY A 542 -3.77 -5.88 -52.97
N LYS A 543 -4.54 -6.79 -53.59
CA LYS A 543 -6.01 -6.81 -53.55
C LYS A 543 -6.51 -7.76 -52.47
N THR A 544 -7.44 -7.30 -51.64
CA THR A 544 -8.12 -8.16 -50.66
C THR A 544 -9.04 -9.16 -51.36
N ILE A 545 -8.84 -10.45 -51.07
CA ILE A 545 -9.66 -11.56 -51.60
C ILE A 545 -10.53 -12.22 -50.54
N GLY A 546 -10.26 -11.94 -49.26
CA GLY A 546 -11.08 -12.38 -48.14
C GLY A 546 -10.74 -11.59 -46.88
N ARG A 547 -11.74 -11.38 -46.03
CA ARG A 547 -11.54 -10.78 -44.71
C ARG A 547 -12.59 -11.31 -43.73
N SER A 548 -12.17 -11.58 -42.50
CA SER A 548 -13.03 -11.81 -41.34
C SER A 548 -12.59 -10.86 -40.23
N GLY A 549 -13.50 -10.35 -39.40
CA GLY A 549 -13.14 -9.36 -38.37
C GLY A 549 -13.18 -7.90 -38.82
N ALA A 550 -13.76 -7.62 -39.99
CA ALA A 550 -13.94 -6.25 -40.46
C ALA A 550 -15.05 -5.53 -39.66
N LEU A 551 -14.85 -4.24 -39.40
CA LEU A 551 -15.94 -3.36 -38.97
C LEU A 551 -16.82 -3.02 -40.17
N ARG A 552 -18.13 -3.12 -40.00
CA ARG A 552 -19.13 -2.76 -40.99
C ARG A 552 -19.18 -1.25 -41.15
N ASN A 553 -19.11 -0.78 -42.39
CA ASN A 553 -19.19 0.66 -42.69
C ASN A 553 -20.54 1.29 -42.33
N SER A 554 -21.62 0.50 -42.25
CA SER A 554 -22.98 0.98 -41.98
C SER A 554 -23.15 1.59 -40.59
N ASP A 555 -22.54 0.96 -39.59
CA ASP A 555 -22.82 1.20 -38.17
C ASP A 555 -21.58 1.06 -37.29
N GLY A 556 -20.41 0.77 -37.87
CA GLY A 556 -19.19 0.48 -37.13
C GLY A 556 -19.23 -0.85 -36.37
N GLY A 557 -20.29 -1.65 -36.54
CA GLY A 557 -20.43 -2.94 -35.85
C GLY A 557 -19.48 -3.99 -36.42
N LEU A 558 -19.00 -4.91 -35.59
CA LEU A 558 -18.13 -5.98 -36.06
C LEU A 558 -18.89 -6.98 -36.96
N ASP A 559 -18.20 -7.55 -37.95
CA ASP A 559 -18.70 -8.69 -38.73
C ASP A 559 -19.24 -9.80 -37.79
N PRO A 560 -20.51 -10.24 -37.95
CA PRO A 560 -21.12 -11.25 -37.09
C PRO A 560 -20.38 -12.60 -37.05
N TRP A 561 -19.57 -12.89 -38.07
CA TRP A 561 -18.79 -14.14 -38.15
C TRP A 561 -17.39 -14.04 -37.53
N SER A 562 -17.07 -12.90 -36.93
CA SER A 562 -15.75 -12.68 -36.31
C SER A 562 -15.54 -13.59 -35.11
N HIS A 563 -14.34 -14.13 -34.99
CA HIS A 563 -13.95 -14.88 -33.80
C HIS A 563 -13.68 -13.92 -32.64
N PHE A 564 -14.55 -13.92 -31.64
CA PHE A 564 -14.38 -13.19 -30.39
C PHE A 564 -13.64 -14.01 -29.34
N VAL A 565 -12.72 -13.35 -28.64
CA VAL A 565 -12.04 -13.84 -27.44
C VAL A 565 -12.71 -13.17 -26.24
N ASN A 566 -13.82 -13.76 -25.78
CA ASN A 566 -14.67 -13.18 -24.74
C ASN A 566 -15.48 -14.26 -24.02
N ALA A 567 -16.22 -13.86 -22.98
CA ALA A 567 -17.26 -14.67 -22.37
C ALA A 567 -18.64 -14.16 -22.82
N TYR A 568 -19.48 -15.01 -23.39
CA TYR A 568 -20.81 -14.61 -23.84
C TYR A 568 -21.84 -14.97 -22.78
N VAL A 569 -22.31 -13.98 -22.01
CA VAL A 569 -23.29 -14.18 -20.93
C VAL A 569 -24.70 -13.74 -21.32
N LEU A 570 -25.68 -14.48 -20.81
CA LEU A 570 -27.10 -14.32 -21.12
C LEU A 570 -27.92 -13.99 -19.86
N ASP A 571 -28.98 -13.20 -20.05
CA ASP A 571 -30.05 -13.00 -19.07
C ASP A 571 -31.04 -14.19 -19.03
N ARG A 572 -32.01 -14.12 -18.13
CA ARG A 572 -33.06 -15.15 -17.96
C ARG A 572 -33.95 -15.35 -19.20
N ARG A 573 -33.97 -14.40 -20.14
CA ARG A 573 -34.74 -14.44 -21.38
C ARG A 573 -33.89 -14.91 -22.57
N GLY A 574 -32.61 -15.25 -22.34
CA GLY A 574 -31.67 -15.62 -23.40
C GLY A 574 -31.13 -14.42 -24.17
N THR A 575 -31.26 -13.21 -23.65
CA THR A 575 -30.70 -11.98 -24.25
C THR A 575 -29.27 -11.80 -23.78
N ARG A 576 -28.36 -11.36 -24.66
CA ARG A 576 -26.98 -11.03 -24.27
C ARG A 576 -26.97 -9.91 -23.24
N ILE A 577 -26.13 -10.06 -22.21
CA ILE A 577 -25.79 -8.97 -21.29
C ILE A 577 -24.89 -7.97 -22.02
N ASP A 578 -25.36 -6.73 -22.18
CA ASP A 578 -24.66 -5.66 -22.91
C ASP A 578 -24.59 -4.32 -22.14
N ARG A 579 -25.19 -4.25 -20.93
CA ARG A 579 -25.21 -3.06 -20.07
C ARG A 579 -24.36 -3.19 -18.81
N ARG A 580 -23.49 -4.21 -18.74
CA ARG A 580 -22.73 -4.56 -17.51
C ARG A 580 -23.63 -4.75 -16.27
N ASN A 581 -24.87 -5.16 -16.50
CA ASN A 581 -25.86 -5.52 -15.49
C ASN A 581 -25.56 -6.92 -14.93
N ALA A 582 -24.59 -6.99 -14.01
CA ALA A 582 -24.12 -8.24 -13.42
C ALA A 582 -25.24 -9.00 -12.68
N GLU A 583 -26.20 -8.27 -12.10
CA GLU A 583 -27.40 -8.79 -11.44
C GLU A 583 -28.27 -9.69 -12.32
N ASP A 584 -28.23 -9.49 -13.63
CA ASP A 584 -29.10 -10.19 -14.58
C ASP A 584 -28.43 -11.41 -15.21
N ILE A 585 -27.12 -11.60 -14.99
CA ILE A 585 -26.36 -12.74 -15.53
C ILE A 585 -27.00 -14.05 -15.03
N PHE A 586 -27.41 -14.89 -15.97
CA PHE A 586 -28.04 -16.18 -15.70
C PHE A 586 -27.12 -17.36 -16.04
N THR A 587 -26.49 -17.33 -17.22
CA THR A 587 -25.55 -18.36 -17.67
C THR A 587 -24.55 -17.83 -18.69
N LYS A 588 -23.40 -18.50 -18.80
CA LYS A 588 -22.51 -18.37 -19.97
C LYS A 588 -23.05 -19.26 -21.08
N LEU A 589 -23.17 -18.72 -22.29
CA LEU A 589 -23.40 -19.48 -23.52
C LEU A 589 -22.10 -20.14 -23.96
N TYR A 590 -21.01 -19.38 -23.96
CA TYR A 590 -19.65 -19.86 -24.21
C TYR A 590 -18.63 -18.98 -23.48
N ASP A 591 -17.41 -19.49 -23.39
CA ASP A 591 -16.23 -18.81 -22.83
C ASP A 591 -15.04 -19.12 -23.75
N HIS A 592 -14.64 -18.16 -24.57
CA HIS A 592 -13.54 -18.27 -25.53
C HIS A 592 -12.28 -17.56 -25.05
N GLN A 593 -12.17 -17.30 -23.74
CA GLN A 593 -10.91 -16.80 -23.18
C GLN A 593 -9.79 -17.81 -23.44
N ILE A 594 -8.61 -17.30 -23.74
CA ILE A 594 -7.38 -18.05 -24.00
C ILE A 594 -6.76 -18.41 -22.65
N PRO A 595 -6.50 -19.70 -22.39
CA PRO A 595 -5.86 -20.15 -21.14
C PRO A 595 -4.40 -19.74 -20.99
#